data_AF-A0A1E1W086-F1
#
_entry.id   AF-A0A1E1W086-F1
#
_cell.length_a   1.000
_cell.length_b   1.000
_cell.length_c   1.000
_cell.angle_alpha   90.00
_cell.angle_beta   90.00
_cell.angle_gamma   90.00
#
_symmetry.space_group_name_H-M   'P 1'
#
loop_
_entity.id
_entity.type
_entity.pdbx_description
1 polymer ?
#
loop_
_entity_poly.entity_id
_entity_poly.type
_entity_poly.pdbx_seq_one_letter_code
_entity_poly.pdbx_strand_id
1 'polypeptide(L)'
;VGVVAVETRTVELTLPADPANLDSEAKTVQQAGQVWFPDSAYKTSQAINDFSRENLPIIIFANWRGFSAGQKDMYEQILKFGAEIVRALRGATAPVLVYIP
;
A
#
# COMPACT_ATOMS: atom_id res chain seq x y z
N VAL A 1 16.19 -10.98 -1.83
CA VAL A 1 14.77 -11.17 -2.14
C VAL A 1 14.00 -9.99 -1.59
N GLY A 2 13.05 -9.45 -2.33
CA GLY A 2 12.13 -8.42 -1.84
C GLY A 2 11.00 -9.05 -1.06
N VAL A 3 10.56 -8.41 0.04
CA VAL A 3 9.49 -8.95 0.90
C VAL A 3 8.40 -7.91 1.09
N VAL A 4 7.14 -8.32 0.89
CA VAL A 4 5.95 -7.55 1.23
C VAL A 4 5.14 -8.34 2.24
N ALA A 5 4.82 -7.74 3.37
CA ALA A 5 4.01 -8.34 4.43
C ALA A 5 2.94 -7.36 4.89
N VAL A 6 1.88 -7.90 5.51
CA VAL A 6 0.69 -7.13 5.90
C VAL A 6 0.67 -6.92 7.41
N GLU A 7 0.48 -5.67 7.83
CA GLU A 7 0.21 -5.35 9.24
C GLU A 7 -1.23 -5.74 9.58
N THR A 8 -1.40 -6.43 10.71
CA THR A 8 -2.70 -6.96 11.14
C THR A 8 -3.36 -6.10 12.20
N ARG A 9 -2.58 -5.29 12.91
CA ARG A 9 -3.08 -4.33 13.90
C ARG A 9 -3.56 -3.05 13.22
N THR A 10 -4.46 -2.34 13.89
CA THR A 10 -4.81 -0.98 13.48
C THR A 10 -3.59 -0.07 13.61
N VAL A 11 -3.30 0.68 12.56
CA VAL A 11 -2.19 1.66 12.51
C VAL A 11 -2.76 3.05 12.69
N GLU A 12 -2.06 3.88 13.46
CA GLU A 12 -2.38 5.31 13.59
C GLU A 12 -1.44 6.10 12.67
N LEU A 13 -2.02 6.78 11.69
CA LEU A 13 -1.33 7.67 10.78
C LEU A 13 -1.50 9.12 11.25
N THR A 14 -0.41 9.74 11.69
CA THR A 14 -0.40 11.16 12.06
C THR A 14 -0.11 12.01 10.82
N LEU A 15 -1.13 12.71 10.34
CA LEU A 15 -1.01 13.74 9.32
C LEU A 15 -0.51 15.03 9.98
N PRO A 16 0.67 15.54 9.60
CA PRO A 16 1.20 16.78 10.16
C PRO A 16 0.32 17.97 9.76
N ALA A 17 0.29 18.98 10.62
CA ALA A 17 -0.32 20.26 10.29
C ALA A 17 0.43 20.91 9.11
N ASP A 18 -0.30 21.60 8.24
CA ASP A 18 0.28 22.35 7.14
C ASP A 18 0.67 23.76 7.63
N PRO A 19 1.97 24.11 7.69
CA PRO A 19 2.41 25.42 8.17
C PRO A 19 1.89 26.60 7.34
N ALA A 20 1.49 26.36 6.09
CA ALA A 20 0.98 27.40 5.19
C ALA A 20 -0.53 27.66 5.34
N ASN A 21 -1.23 26.85 6.13
CA ASN A 21 -2.66 26.97 6.36
C ASN A 21 -2.96 27.12 7.85
N LEU A 22 -3.47 28.30 8.23
CA LEU A 22 -3.75 28.65 9.62
C LEU A 22 -4.85 27.79 10.27
N ASP A 23 -5.76 27.25 9.48
CA ASP A 23 -6.83 26.36 9.95
C ASP A 23 -6.40 24.87 9.99
N SER A 24 -5.13 24.58 9.66
CA SER A 24 -4.62 23.22 9.60
C SER A 24 -4.11 22.76 10.95
N GLU A 25 -4.63 21.62 11.40
CA GLU A 25 -4.26 20.98 12.65
C GLU A 25 -3.69 19.58 12.36
N ALA A 26 -2.84 19.08 13.26
CA ALA A 26 -2.36 17.71 13.17
C ALA A 26 -3.53 16.75 13.39
N LYS A 27 -3.70 15.78 12.48
CA LYS A 27 -4.82 14.83 12.51
C LYS A 27 -4.29 13.41 12.61
N THR A 28 -4.86 12.64 13.54
CA THR A 28 -4.57 11.20 13.66
C THR A 28 -5.68 10.41 12.99
N VAL A 29 -5.33 9.64 11.96
CA VAL A 29 -6.27 8.78 11.22
C VAL A 29 -5.97 7.33 11.55
N GLN A 30 -7.00 6.56 11.87
CA GLN A 30 -6.87 5.13 12.10
C GLN A 30 -7.04 4.37 10.78
N GLN A 31 -6.07 3.51 10.47
CA GLN A 31 -6.08 2.61 9.33
C GLN A 31 -6.23 1.17 9.83
N ALA A 32 -7.26 0.48 9.36
CA ALA A 32 -7.49 -0.92 9.72
C ALA A 32 -6.37 -1.81 9.17
N GLY A 33 -5.88 -2.74 10.00
CA GLY A 33 -4.97 -3.78 9.53
C GLY A 33 -5.63 -4.67 8.47
N GLN A 34 -4.81 -5.38 7.69
CA GLN A 34 -5.27 -6.27 6.61
C GLN A 34 -6.05 -5.58 5.47
N VAL A 35 -5.96 -4.26 5.32
CA VAL A 35 -6.67 -3.51 4.27
C VAL A 35 -5.69 -2.68 3.45
N TRP A 36 -5.89 -2.61 2.13
CA TRP A 36 -5.18 -1.67 1.28
C TRP A 36 -5.86 -0.30 1.24
N PHE A 37 -5.17 0.71 1.74
CA PHE A 37 -5.44 2.14 1.60
C PHE A 37 -4.63 2.74 0.43
N PRO A 38 -4.97 3.95 -0.08
CA PRO A 38 -4.32 4.54 -1.26
C PRO A 38 -2.79 4.60 -1.15
N ASP A 39 -2.30 5.01 0.03
CA ASP A 39 -0.89 5.05 0.40
C ASP A 39 -0.22 3.66 0.38
N SER A 40 -0.84 2.67 1.00
CA SER A 40 -0.31 1.31 1.11
C SER A 40 -0.34 0.56 -0.22
N ALA A 41 -1.36 0.78 -1.04
CA ALA A 41 -1.46 0.23 -2.38
C ALA A 41 -0.37 0.82 -3.28
N TYR A 42 -0.17 2.14 -3.21
CA TYR A 42 0.92 2.82 -3.90
C TYR A 42 2.28 2.28 -3.45
N LYS A 43 2.53 2.23 -2.14
CA LYS A 43 3.77 1.68 -1.55
C LYS A 43 4.05 0.25 -2.00
N THR A 44 3.03 -0.60 -2.06
CA THR A 44 3.16 -1.99 -2.53
C THR A 44 3.58 -2.03 -4.00
N SER A 45 2.92 -1.26 -4.85
CA SER A 45 3.25 -1.20 -6.29
C SER A 45 4.67 -0.66 -6.56
N GLN A 46 5.10 0.35 -5.80
CA GLN A 46 6.46 0.90 -5.91
C GLN A 46 7.50 -0.14 -5.49
N ALA A 47 7.31 -0.80 -4.35
CA ALA A 47 8.23 -1.84 -3.87
C ALA A 47 8.39 -2.97 -4.91
N ILE A 48 7.29 -3.44 -5.51
CA ILE A 48 7.35 -4.48 -6.56
C ILE A 48 8.13 -4.00 -7.79
N ASN A 49 7.89 -2.76 -8.23
CA ASN A 49 8.62 -2.19 -9.37
C ASN A 49 10.12 -2.07 -9.07
N ASP A 50 10.50 -1.63 -7.87
CA ASP A 50 11.90 -1.47 -7.49
C ASP A 50 12.60 -2.83 -7.34
N PHE A 51 11.97 -3.81 -6.70
CA PHE A 51 12.51 -5.19 -6.66
C PHE A 51 12.68 -5.78 -8.06
N SER A 52 11.76 -5.49 -8.98
CA SER A 52 11.84 -5.95 -10.37
C SER A 52 12.98 -5.27 -11.13
N ARG A 53 13.23 -3.99 -10.90
CA ARG A 53 14.40 -3.26 -11.46
C ARG A 53 15.72 -3.83 -10.95
N GLU A 54 15.75 -4.24 -9.69
CA GLU A 54 16.91 -4.88 -9.06
C GLU A 54 17.00 -6.40 -9.39
N ASN A 55 16.06 -6.93 -10.17
CA ASN A 55 15.97 -8.34 -10.54
C ASN A 55 15.95 -9.29 -9.32
N LEU A 56 15.34 -8.84 -8.22
CA LEU A 56 15.21 -9.61 -6.99
C LEU A 56 13.93 -10.46 -7.01
N PRO A 57 13.99 -11.75 -6.61
CA PRO A 57 12.79 -12.53 -6.36
C PRO A 57 11.94 -11.87 -5.27
N ILE A 58 10.61 -11.91 -5.41
CA ILE A 58 9.66 -11.24 -4.52
C ILE A 58 8.88 -12.28 -3.72
N ILE A 59 8.75 -12.09 -2.41
CA ILE A 59 7.92 -12.91 -1.52
C ILE A 59 6.83 -12.02 -0.91
N ILE A 60 5.58 -12.43 -1.07
CA ILE A 60 4.41 -11.72 -0.53
C ILE A 60 3.73 -12.61 0.52
N PHE A 61 3.77 -12.18 1.78
CA PHE A 61 2.99 -12.76 2.86
C PHE A 61 1.59 -12.15 2.84
N ALA A 62 0.69 -12.75 2.06
CA ALA A 62 -0.63 -12.20 1.79
C ALA A 62 -1.57 -12.45 2.97
N ASN A 63 -2.13 -11.37 3.51
CA ASN A 63 -3.15 -11.42 4.55
C ASN A 63 -4.06 -10.17 4.48
N TRP A 64 -4.63 -9.92 3.29
CA TRP A 64 -5.55 -8.80 3.06
C TRP A 64 -7.00 -9.26 3.01
N ARG A 65 -7.89 -8.50 3.63
CA ARG A 65 -9.35 -8.62 3.51
C ARG A 65 -9.88 -7.97 2.22
N GLY A 66 -9.14 -6.99 1.69
CA GLY A 66 -9.51 -6.28 0.47
C GLY A 66 -8.94 -4.86 0.41
N PHE A 67 -9.48 -4.08 -0.51
CA PHE A 67 -9.20 -2.65 -0.65
C PHE A 67 -10.18 -1.82 0.17
N SER A 68 -9.73 -0.66 0.67
CA SER A 68 -10.63 0.31 1.28
C SER A 68 -11.59 0.87 0.25
N ALA A 69 -12.87 0.88 0.59
CA ALA A 69 -13.97 1.37 -0.25
C ALA A 69 -14.68 2.59 0.36
N GLY A 70 -14.05 3.25 1.35
CA GLY A 70 -14.58 4.49 1.92
C GLY A 70 -14.65 5.61 0.88
N GLN A 71 -15.63 6.52 0.99
CA GLN A 71 -15.81 7.63 0.05
C GLN A 71 -14.52 8.46 -0.11
N LYS A 72 -13.80 8.70 1.00
CA LYS A 72 -12.52 9.41 1.00
C LYS A 72 -11.44 8.64 0.22
N ASP A 73 -11.26 7.35 0.49
CA ASP A 73 -10.23 6.53 -0.17
C ASP A 73 -10.50 6.35 -1.67
N MET A 74 -11.78 6.28 -2.04
CA MET A 74 -12.22 6.29 -3.44
C MET A 74 -11.86 7.60 -4.14
N TYR A 75 -12.09 8.74 -3.47
CA TYR A 75 -11.70 10.06 -3.95
C TYR A 75 -10.16 10.20 -4.06
N GLU A 76 -9.43 9.62 -3.12
CA GLU A 76 -7.96 9.54 -3.10
C GLU A 76 -7.39 8.48 -4.06
N GLN A 77 -8.20 8.01 -5.02
CA GLN A 77 -7.77 7.19 -6.16
C GLN A 77 -7.28 5.78 -5.80
N ILE A 78 -7.83 5.15 -4.75
CA ILE A 78 -7.49 3.75 -4.39
C ILE A 78 -7.55 2.78 -5.59
N LEU A 79 -8.53 2.93 -6.48
CA LEU A 79 -8.68 2.08 -7.66
C LEU A 79 -7.50 2.20 -8.64
N LYS A 80 -6.96 3.41 -8.80
CA LYS A 80 -5.78 3.66 -9.65
C LYS A 80 -4.57 2.93 -9.07
N PHE A 81 -4.34 3.05 -7.77
CA PHE A 81 -3.22 2.39 -7.11
C PHE A 81 -3.38 0.87 -7.05
N GLY A 82 -4.60 0.37 -6.88
CA GLY A 82 -4.90 -1.06 -7.01
C GLY A 82 -4.54 -1.60 -8.39
N ALA A 83 -4.87 -0.87 -9.46
CA ALA A 83 -4.48 -1.25 -10.81
C ALA A 83 -2.95 -1.21 -11.04
N GLU A 84 -2.23 -0.29 -10.39
CA GLU A 84 -0.77 -0.24 -10.45
C GLU A 84 -0.10 -1.47 -9.82
N ILE A 85 -0.69 -2.08 -8.79
CA ILE A 85 -0.18 -3.36 -8.24
C ILE A 85 -0.25 -4.45 -9.32
N VAL A 86 -1.36 -4.54 -10.05
CA VAL A 86 -1.51 -5.49 -11.17
C VAL A 86 -0.46 -5.20 -12.25
N ARG A 87 -0.24 -3.93 -12.58
CA ARG A 87 0.76 -3.53 -13.57
C ARG A 87 2.17 -3.90 -13.14
N ALA A 88 2.51 -3.69 -11.87
CA ALA A 88 3.83 -3.99 -11.30
C ALA A 88 4.09 -5.51 -11.28
N LEU A 89 3.13 -6.30 -10.82
CA LEU A 89 3.25 -7.77 -10.80
C LEU A 89 3.37 -8.35 -12.21
N ARG A 90 2.60 -7.83 -13.17
CA ARG A 90 2.73 -8.22 -14.59
C ARG A 90 4.11 -7.87 -15.17
N GLY A 91 4.72 -6.79 -14.69
CA GLY A 91 6.04 -6.34 -15.12
C GLY A 91 7.21 -6.97 -14.37
N ALA A 92 6.96 -7.88 -13.42
CA ALA A 92 8.01 -8.50 -12.63
C ALA A 92 8.89 -9.42 -13.49
N THR A 93 10.21 -9.24 -13.35
CA THR A 93 11.25 -9.94 -14.14
C THR A 93 11.78 -11.19 -13.44
N ALA A 94 11.66 -11.25 -12.11
CA ALA A 94 12.08 -12.35 -11.26
C ALA A 94 10.86 -13.10 -10.67
N PRO A 95 11.04 -14.31 -10.12
CA PRO A 95 9.94 -15.09 -9.54
C PRO A 95 9.22 -14.35 -8.42
N VAL A 96 7.89 -14.41 -8.43
CA VAL A 96 7.02 -13.89 -7.37
C VAL A 96 6.35 -15.06 -6.65
N LEU A 97 6.60 -15.19 -5.35
CA LEU A 97 5.97 -16.18 -4.49
C LEU A 97 4.96 -15.50 -3.59
N VAL A 98 3.73 -16.01 -3.55
CA VAL A 98 2.68 -15.53 -2.65
C VAL A 98 2.35 -16.65 -1.66
N TYR A 99 2.41 -16.35 -0.37
CA TYR A 99 2.09 -17.27 0.72
C TYR A 99 1.04 -16.64 1.63
N ILE A 100 -0.01 -17.39 1.95
CA ILE A 100 -1.04 -17.00 2.93
C ILE A 100 -0.71 -17.75 4.23
N PRO A 101 -0.29 -17.04 5.30
CA PRO A 101 0.08 -17.65 6.58
C PRO A 101 -1.08 -18.25 7.37
#